data_AF-A0ABC8S7A0-F1
#
_entry.id   AF-A0ABC8S7A0-F1
#
_cell.length_a   1.000
_cell.length_b   1.000
_cell.length_c   1.000
_cell.angle_alpha   90.00
_cell.angle_beta   90.00
_cell.angle_gamma   90.00
#
_symmetry.space_group_name_H-M   'P 1'
#
loop_
_entity.id
_entity.type
_entity.pdbx_description
1 polymer ?
#
loop_
_entity_poly.entity_id
_entity_poly.type
_entity_poly.pdbx_seq_one_letter_code
_entity_poly.pdbx_strand_id
1 'polypeptide(L)'
;MAVASSPSPKQIASEQKKKKKNSRQQSDDEGIASPRKRSKCPGVRVVGGRIYDSQNGKSCHQCRQKTMDFVAVCKNQKKNKPCTIKFCHKCLLNRYGEKAEEVASLGDWRCPKCRGICNCSFCMKKRGHQPTGLLAHTAKAIGFSSVSEMLHLEDPENFDIAKIVQDNGSLPKKKLLQKRSQ
;
A
#
# COMPACT_ATOMS: atom_id res chain seq x y z
N MET A 1 -20.62 72.28 -27.86
CA MET A 1 -19.98 72.46 -29.18
C MET A 1 -18.68 71.67 -29.20
N ALA A 2 -18.45 70.92 -30.28
CA ALA A 2 -17.22 70.23 -30.72
C ALA A 2 -16.51 69.26 -29.75
N VAL A 3 -16.71 67.96 -30.00
CA VAL A 3 -15.75 66.89 -29.75
C VAL A 3 -14.78 66.78 -30.94
N ALA A 4 -13.48 66.67 -30.68
CA ALA A 4 -12.48 65.96 -31.50
C ALA A 4 -11.08 66.41 -31.08
N SER A 5 -10.27 65.47 -30.57
CA SER A 5 -8.81 65.60 -30.56
C SER A 5 -8.21 64.20 -30.68
N SER A 6 -7.88 63.81 -31.90
CA SER A 6 -6.91 62.74 -32.18
C SER A 6 -5.52 63.35 -32.31
N PRO A 7 -4.46 62.61 -31.95
CA PRO A 7 -3.20 62.72 -32.66
C PRO A 7 -2.74 61.38 -33.25
N SER A 8 -2.10 61.48 -34.42
CA SER A 8 -1.48 60.43 -35.21
C SER A 8 0.04 60.29 -34.86
N PRO A 9 0.96 59.74 -35.70
CA PRO A 9 1.54 58.39 -35.56
C PRO A 9 3.10 58.33 -35.57
N LYS A 10 3.68 57.11 -35.58
CA LYS A 10 5.10 56.69 -35.87
C LYS A 10 6.00 56.65 -34.60
N GLN A 11 6.88 55.68 -34.34
CA GLN A 11 8.02 55.11 -35.09
C GLN A 11 8.35 53.69 -34.53
N ILE A 12 8.51 52.61 -35.32
CA ILE A 12 9.71 52.06 -36.01
C ILE A 12 10.83 51.52 -35.09
N ALA A 13 11.04 50.19 -35.20
CA ALA A 13 12.28 49.35 -35.19
C ALA A 13 13.34 49.58 -34.07
N SER A 14 14.26 48.72 -33.71
CA SER A 14 14.94 47.50 -34.19
C SER A 14 15.53 46.85 -32.90
N GLU A 15 16.04 45.63 -32.80
CA GLU A 15 17.17 45.08 -33.54
C GLU A 15 17.45 43.65 -33.06
N GLN A 16 17.74 42.78 -34.02
CA GLN A 16 18.15 41.39 -33.84
C GLN A 16 19.67 41.34 -33.65
N LYS A 17 20.20 40.38 -32.86
CA LYS A 17 21.55 39.86 -33.10
C LYS A 17 21.68 38.36 -32.79
N LYS A 18 21.79 37.62 -33.90
CA LYS A 18 22.31 36.25 -34.07
C LYS A 18 23.65 36.02 -33.35
N LYS A 19 23.91 34.79 -32.90
CA LYS A 19 25.04 33.98 -33.44
C LYS A 19 24.95 32.50 -33.06
N LYS A 20 25.61 31.70 -33.91
CA LYS A 20 25.41 30.29 -34.25
C LYS A 20 26.56 29.44 -33.67
N LYS A 21 26.25 28.18 -33.34
CA LYS A 21 27.03 26.91 -33.45
C LYS A 21 28.52 26.86 -33.04
N ASN A 22 28.87 25.83 -32.25
CA ASN A 22 29.92 24.84 -32.61
C ASN A 22 29.78 23.56 -31.75
N SER A 23 29.58 22.37 -32.34
CA SER A 23 30.54 21.25 -32.53
C SER A 23 31.12 20.67 -31.23
N ARG A 24 30.71 19.47 -30.78
CA ARG A 24 31.20 18.13 -31.17
C ARG A 24 32.22 17.61 -30.14
N GLN A 25 31.83 16.63 -29.33
CA GLN A 25 32.75 15.64 -28.80
C GLN A 25 32.01 14.33 -28.50
N GLN A 26 32.53 13.27 -29.10
CA GLN A 26 32.19 11.88 -28.83
C GLN A 26 32.76 11.51 -27.46
N SER A 27 31.97 10.76 -26.70
CA SER A 27 32.47 9.94 -25.60
C SER A 27 31.74 8.60 -25.69
N ASP A 28 32.49 7.57 -26.04
CA ASP A 28 32.07 6.18 -25.92
C ASP A 28 31.89 5.89 -24.43
N ASP A 29 30.64 5.68 -23.99
CA ASP A 29 30.29 5.28 -22.63
C ASP A 29 29.39 4.05 -22.70
N GLU A 30 29.92 2.95 -22.16
CA GLU A 30 29.27 1.66 -21.99
C GLU A 30 27.86 1.85 -21.40
N GLY A 31 26.84 1.59 -22.24
CA GLY A 31 25.45 1.87 -21.92
C GLY A 31 24.91 1.01 -20.77
N ILE A 32 25.06 1.49 -19.53
CA ILE A 32 24.16 1.10 -18.44
C ILE A 32 22.83 1.80 -18.72
N ALA A 33 21.91 1.06 -19.33
CA ALA A 33 20.55 1.52 -19.60
C ALA A 33 19.93 2.08 -18.31
N SER A 34 19.71 3.40 -18.27
CA SER A 34 18.97 4.04 -17.20
C SER A 34 17.63 3.32 -17.01
N PRO A 35 17.17 3.07 -15.76
CA PRO A 35 15.90 2.40 -15.51
C PRO A 35 14.79 3.14 -16.26
N ARG A 36 14.13 2.44 -17.19
CA ARG A 36 13.01 3.01 -17.95
C ARG A 36 12.02 3.64 -16.96
N LYS A 37 11.71 4.93 -17.14
CA LYS A 37 10.71 5.63 -16.32
C LYS A 37 9.42 4.82 -16.32
N ARG A 38 8.97 4.41 -15.14
CA ARG A 38 7.80 3.54 -14.98
C ARG A 38 6.57 4.27 -15.54
N SER A 39 5.94 3.68 -16.58
CA SER A 39 4.68 4.21 -17.13
C SER A 39 3.62 4.33 -16.04
N LYS A 40 2.88 5.44 -16.03
CA LYS A 40 1.80 5.73 -15.08
C LYS A 40 0.65 4.71 -15.18
N CYS A 41 0.52 4.06 -16.34
CA CYS A 41 -0.47 3.04 -16.63
C CYS A 41 0.24 1.82 -17.25
N PRO A 42 0.77 0.89 -16.44
CA PRO A 42 1.48 -0.29 -16.94
C PRO A 42 0.56 -1.35 -17.58
N GLY A 43 -0.70 -1.02 -17.85
CA GLY A 43 -1.69 -1.92 -18.42
C GLY A 43 -2.09 -3.06 -17.48
N VAL A 44 -2.63 -4.12 -18.09
CA VAL A 44 -3.00 -5.37 -17.43
C VAL A 44 -1.76 -6.27 -17.36
N ARG A 45 -1.44 -6.79 -16.17
CA ARG A 45 -0.30 -7.71 -15.96
C ARG A 45 -0.75 -8.92 -15.15
N VAL A 46 -0.27 -10.10 -15.51
CA VAL A 46 -0.54 -11.35 -14.78
C VAL A 46 0.74 -11.81 -14.10
N VAL A 47 0.74 -11.94 -12.77
CA VAL A 47 1.90 -12.40 -11.99
C VAL A 47 1.43 -13.39 -10.93
N GLY A 48 1.95 -14.62 -10.97
CA GLY A 48 1.61 -15.67 -10.00
C GLY A 48 0.11 -15.95 -9.91
N GLY A 49 -0.57 -15.99 -11.05
CA GLY A 49 -2.02 -16.22 -11.15
C GLY A 49 -2.90 -15.02 -10.78
N ARG A 50 -2.31 -13.88 -10.38
CA ARG A 50 -3.05 -12.66 -10.03
C ARG A 50 -3.03 -11.66 -11.17
N ILE A 51 -4.20 -11.09 -11.48
CA ILE A 51 -4.38 -10.07 -12.51
C ILE A 51 -4.32 -8.68 -11.88
N TYR A 52 -3.33 -7.88 -12.30
CA TYR A 52 -3.13 -6.50 -11.91
C TYR A 52 -3.60 -5.59 -13.04
N ASP A 53 -4.60 -4.76 -12.77
CA ASP A 53 -5.12 -3.77 -13.73
C ASP A 53 -5.12 -2.39 -13.06
N SER A 54 -4.38 -1.44 -13.64
CA SER A 54 -4.30 -0.06 -13.14
C SER A 54 -5.61 0.72 -13.28
N GLN A 55 -6.45 0.35 -14.24
CA GLN A 55 -7.71 1.04 -14.57
C GLN A 55 -8.88 0.41 -13.82
N ASN A 56 -9.14 -0.88 -14.04
CA ASN A 56 -10.34 -1.55 -13.50
C ASN A 56 -10.12 -2.27 -12.17
N GLY A 57 -8.86 -2.42 -11.73
CA GLY A 57 -8.53 -3.17 -10.53
C GLY A 57 -9.01 -2.51 -9.24
N LYS A 58 -9.46 -3.35 -8.30
CA LYS A 58 -9.88 -2.94 -6.96
C LYS A 58 -8.62 -2.69 -6.11
N SER A 59 -8.51 -1.49 -5.54
CA SER A 59 -7.36 -1.12 -4.70
C SER A 59 -7.47 -1.69 -3.29
N CYS A 60 -6.46 -2.44 -2.86
CA CYS A 60 -6.35 -2.92 -1.47
C CYS A 60 -5.76 -1.83 -0.56
N HIS A 61 -6.34 -1.61 0.60
CA HIS A 61 -5.86 -0.62 1.57
C HIS A 61 -4.45 -0.93 2.11
N GLN A 62 -4.12 -2.22 2.31
CA GLN A 62 -2.84 -2.63 2.89
C GLN A 62 -1.68 -2.54 1.90
N CYS A 63 -1.79 -3.22 0.76
CA CYS A 63 -0.71 -3.29 -0.23
C CYS A 63 -0.79 -2.22 -1.33
N ARG A 64 -1.92 -1.51 -1.45
CA ARG A 64 -2.18 -0.45 -2.45
C ARG A 64 -2.07 -0.94 -3.90
N GLN A 65 -2.06 -2.25 -4.10
CA GLN A 65 -2.10 -2.85 -5.41
C GLN A 65 -3.56 -2.87 -5.88
N LYS A 66 -3.75 -2.57 -7.16
CA LYS A 66 -5.04 -2.74 -7.86
C LYS A 66 -5.04 -4.10 -8.53
N THR A 67 -6.00 -4.93 -8.14
CA THR A 67 -6.14 -6.31 -8.66
C THR A 67 -7.58 -6.59 -9.04
N MET A 68 -7.80 -7.48 -10.01
CA MET A 68 -9.15 -7.92 -10.37
C MET A 68 -9.73 -8.94 -9.39
N ASP A 69 -8.88 -9.52 -8.54
CA ASP A 69 -9.25 -10.49 -7.51
C ASP A 69 -10.40 -10.03 -6.61
N PHE A 70 -11.00 -11.01 -5.96
CA PHE A 70 -11.91 -10.79 -4.86
C PHE A 70 -11.27 -9.95 -3.74
N VAL A 71 -12.05 -9.01 -3.21
CA VAL A 71 -11.68 -8.13 -2.09
C VAL A 71 -12.82 -8.05 -1.10
N ALA A 72 -12.49 -8.12 0.19
CA ALA A 72 -13.43 -7.85 1.26
C ALA A 72 -13.70 -6.34 1.34
N VAL A 73 -14.97 -5.95 1.32
CA VAL A 73 -15.41 -4.54 1.39
C VAL A 73 -15.95 -4.25 2.79
N CYS A 74 -15.51 -3.14 3.38
CA CYS A 74 -16.02 -2.70 4.68
C CYS A 74 -17.50 -2.32 4.59
N LYS A 75 -18.33 -2.85 5.49
CA LYS A 75 -19.77 -2.53 5.56
C LYS A 75 -20.10 -1.43 6.58
N ASN A 76 -19.10 -0.97 7.34
CA ASN A 76 -19.27 0.07 8.35
C ASN A 76 -19.65 1.43 7.73
N GLN A 77 -20.57 2.14 8.38
CA GLN A 77 -20.88 3.54 8.10
C GLN A 77 -20.31 4.45 9.19
N LYS A 78 -19.62 5.54 8.81
CA LYS A 78 -19.09 6.53 9.76
C LYS A 78 -19.59 7.91 9.38
N LYS A 79 -20.24 8.63 10.31
CA LYS A 79 -20.84 9.96 10.07
C LYS A 79 -21.75 9.96 8.83
N ASN A 80 -22.65 8.97 8.75
CA ASN A 80 -23.58 8.75 7.63
C ASN A 80 -22.93 8.52 6.26
N LYS A 81 -21.62 8.22 6.20
CA LYS A 81 -20.90 7.88 4.97
C LYS A 81 -20.38 6.43 5.01
N PRO A 82 -20.60 5.61 3.96
CA PRO A 82 -20.09 4.26 3.92
C PRO A 82 -18.55 4.25 3.83
N CYS A 83 -17.93 3.27 4.48
CA CYS A 83 -16.49 3.10 4.43
C CYS A 83 -16.05 2.56 3.06
N THR A 84 -15.13 3.24 2.39
CA THR A 84 -14.64 2.87 1.05
C THR A 84 -13.49 1.88 1.06
N ILE A 85 -13.12 1.37 2.24
CA ILE A 85 -11.92 0.54 2.43
C ILE A 85 -12.18 -0.89 1.98
N LYS A 86 -11.20 -1.43 1.25
CA LYS A 86 -11.21 -2.80 0.73
C LYS A 86 -9.89 -3.49 1.07
N PHE A 87 -9.94 -4.80 1.30
CA PHE A 87 -8.75 -5.62 1.55
C PHE A 87 -8.73 -6.81 0.60
N CYS A 88 -7.58 -7.10 -0.02
CA CYS A 88 -7.41 -8.33 -0.76
C CYS A 88 -7.21 -9.52 0.19
N HIS A 89 -7.54 -10.73 -0.29
CA HIS A 89 -7.46 -11.97 0.47
C HIS A 89 -6.13 -12.15 1.23
N LYS A 90 -4.98 -12.05 0.52
CA LYS A 90 -3.65 -12.24 1.13
C LYS A 90 -3.36 -11.24 2.26
N CYS A 91 -3.77 -9.98 2.10
CA CYS A 91 -3.50 -8.98 3.13
C CYS A 91 -4.37 -9.20 4.35
N LEU A 92 -5.65 -9.54 4.15
CA LEU A 92 -6.54 -9.77 5.27
C LEU A 92 -6.09 -11.00 6.09
N LEU A 93 -5.80 -12.11 5.41
CA LEU A 93 -5.33 -13.34 6.02
C LEU A 93 -3.99 -13.16 6.74
N ASN A 94 -2.95 -12.73 6.02
CA ASN A 94 -1.60 -12.71 6.60
C ASN A 94 -1.40 -11.60 7.63
N ARG A 95 -2.13 -10.47 7.55
CA ARG A 95 -1.95 -9.35 8.49
C ARG A 95 -2.89 -9.42 9.68
N TYR A 96 -4.10 -9.95 9.51
CA TYR A 96 -5.16 -9.87 10.52
C TYR A 96 -5.79 -11.23 10.86
N GLY A 97 -5.42 -12.31 10.16
CA GLY A 97 -5.94 -13.66 10.43
C GLY A 97 -7.36 -13.91 9.93
N GLU A 98 -7.93 -12.98 9.15
CA GLU A 98 -9.32 -13.06 8.67
C GLU A 98 -9.39 -13.54 7.21
N LYS A 99 -10.31 -14.46 6.89
CA LYS A 99 -10.52 -14.92 5.51
C LYS A 99 -11.48 -13.99 4.76
N ALA A 100 -11.10 -13.56 3.57
CA ALA A 100 -11.89 -12.58 2.81
C ALA A 100 -13.31 -13.06 2.45
N GLU A 101 -13.48 -14.34 2.16
CA GLU A 101 -14.78 -14.94 1.80
C GLU A 101 -15.73 -14.94 3.00
N GLU A 102 -15.25 -15.41 4.16
CA GLU A 102 -16.03 -15.45 5.41
C GLU A 102 -16.50 -14.03 5.80
N VAL A 103 -15.60 -13.04 5.77
CA VAL A 103 -15.95 -11.67 6.17
C VAL A 103 -16.88 -10.97 5.18
N ALA A 104 -16.87 -11.38 3.90
CA ALA A 104 -17.76 -10.80 2.92
C ALA A 104 -19.20 -11.27 3.09
N SER A 105 -19.39 -12.50 3.59
CA SER A 105 -20.70 -13.04 3.96
C SER A 105 -21.29 -12.35 5.19
N LEU A 106 -20.45 -11.88 6.13
CA LEU A 106 -20.90 -11.16 7.33
C LEU A 106 -21.49 -9.78 6.99
N GLY A 107 -22.78 -9.57 7.28
CA GLY A 107 -23.52 -8.34 6.95
C GLY A 107 -23.02 -7.06 7.65
N ASP A 108 -22.33 -7.21 8.76
CA ASP A 108 -21.90 -6.14 9.67
C ASP A 108 -20.37 -6.02 9.75
N TRP A 109 -19.63 -6.67 8.84
CA TRP A 109 -18.18 -6.68 8.91
C TRP A 109 -17.57 -5.27 8.80
N ARG A 110 -16.79 -4.91 9.82
CA ARG A 110 -16.04 -3.66 9.91
C ARG A 110 -14.59 -3.92 9.54
N CYS A 111 -13.94 -3.06 8.76
CA CYS A 111 -12.54 -3.28 8.42
C CYS A 111 -11.57 -2.99 9.59
N PRO A 112 -10.31 -3.49 9.55
CA PRO A 112 -9.29 -3.21 10.57
C PRO A 112 -9.09 -1.72 10.89
N LYS A 113 -9.24 -0.83 9.89
CA LYS A 113 -9.13 0.63 10.12
C LYS A 113 -10.32 1.19 10.90
N CYS A 114 -11.52 0.71 10.62
CA CYS A 114 -12.73 1.08 11.37
C CYS A 114 -12.71 0.55 12.80
N ARG A 115 -12.14 -0.65 13.00
CA ARG A 115 -11.96 -1.27 14.32
C ARG A 115 -10.80 -0.68 15.14
N GLY A 116 -9.99 0.20 14.56
CA GLY A 116 -8.83 0.76 15.27
C GLY A 116 -7.58 -0.13 15.30
N ILE A 117 -7.59 -1.30 14.66
CA ILE A 117 -6.48 -2.27 14.70
C ILE A 117 -5.61 -2.31 13.42
N CYS A 118 -5.86 -1.45 12.43
CA CYS A 118 -5.07 -1.44 11.19
C CYS A 118 -3.58 -1.16 11.45
N ASN A 119 -2.71 -2.09 11.05
CA ASN A 119 -1.25 -2.02 11.20
C ASN A 119 -0.53 -1.62 9.91
N CYS A 120 -1.25 -1.02 8.95
CA CYS A 120 -0.61 -0.51 7.74
C CYS A 120 0.24 0.73 8.06
N SER A 121 1.32 0.94 7.31
CA SER A 121 2.23 2.09 7.50
C SER A 121 1.49 3.44 7.49
N PHE A 122 0.47 3.57 6.63
CA PHE A 122 -0.52 4.65 6.58
C PHE A 122 -1.14 4.96 7.96
N CYS A 123 -1.75 3.94 8.54
CA CYS A 123 -2.54 4.09 9.75
C CYS A 123 -1.65 4.25 10.98
N MET A 124 -0.53 3.53 11.04
CA MET A 124 0.41 3.62 12.16
C MET A 124 1.01 5.03 12.26
N LYS A 125 1.52 5.59 11.15
CA LYS A 125 2.05 6.96 11.12
C LYS A 125 0.99 7.99 11.54
N LYS A 126 -0.25 7.82 11.07
CA LYS A 126 -1.35 8.72 11.46
C LYS A 126 -1.68 8.67 12.96
N ARG A 127 -1.38 7.57 13.65
CA ARG A 127 -1.53 7.42 15.09
C ARG A 127 -0.27 7.81 15.87
N GLY A 128 0.82 8.21 15.20
CA GLY A 128 2.09 8.54 15.85
C GLY A 128 2.99 7.34 16.14
N HIS A 129 2.66 6.14 15.64
CA HIS A 129 3.48 4.94 15.83
C HIS A 129 4.41 4.67 14.65
N GLN A 130 5.47 3.90 14.91
CA GLN A 130 6.36 3.41 13.86
C GLN A 130 5.63 2.46 12.89
N PRO A 131 5.97 2.47 11.59
CA PRO A 131 5.40 1.54 10.63
C PRO A 131 5.75 0.08 10.97
N THR A 132 4.76 -0.81 10.94
CA THR A 132 4.94 -2.25 11.22
C THR A 132 5.88 -2.98 10.24
N GLY A 133 6.14 -2.45 9.04
CA GLY A 133 7.01 -3.14 8.05
C GLY A 133 6.39 -4.40 7.41
N LEU A 134 7.23 -5.25 6.82
CA LEU A 134 6.86 -6.49 6.08
C LEU A 134 6.96 -7.75 6.97
N LEU A 135 6.24 -7.79 8.08
CA LEU A 135 6.35 -8.88 9.06
C LEU A 135 5.60 -10.19 8.71
N ALA A 136 4.94 -10.27 7.55
CA ALA A 136 4.10 -11.43 7.23
C ALA A 136 4.88 -12.74 7.11
N HIS A 137 6.14 -12.69 6.65
CA HIS A 137 7.00 -13.87 6.57
C HIS A 137 7.56 -14.24 7.95
N THR A 138 8.02 -13.24 8.71
CA THR A 138 8.49 -13.42 10.09
C THR A 138 7.44 -14.06 10.97
N ALA A 139 6.21 -13.54 10.97
CA ALA A 139 5.10 -14.09 11.75
C ALA A 139 4.86 -15.57 11.44
N LYS A 140 4.84 -15.95 10.16
CA LYS A 140 4.67 -17.35 9.74
C LYS A 140 5.84 -18.24 10.13
N ALA A 141 7.07 -17.74 10.02
CA ALA A 141 8.26 -18.48 10.39
C ALA A 141 8.28 -18.81 11.89
N ILE A 142 7.78 -17.90 12.72
CA ILE A 142 7.63 -18.10 14.18
C ILE A 142 6.41 -18.99 14.52
N GLY A 143 5.53 -19.25 13.55
CA GLY A 143 4.36 -20.12 13.71
C GLY A 143 3.04 -19.39 14.02
N PHE A 144 3.00 -18.06 13.89
CA PHE A 144 1.78 -17.28 14.00
C PHE A 144 0.93 -17.36 12.72
N SER A 145 -0.38 -17.33 12.89
CA SER A 145 -1.33 -17.31 11.76
C SER A 145 -1.34 -15.94 11.06
N SER A 146 -1.04 -14.86 11.79
CA SER A 146 -1.04 -13.50 11.26
C SER A 146 -0.08 -12.56 11.99
N VAL A 147 0.25 -11.44 11.33
CA VAL A 147 1.06 -10.37 11.95
C VAL A 147 0.35 -9.77 13.16
N SER A 148 -0.97 -9.62 13.13
CA SER A 148 -1.70 -9.09 14.28
C SER A 148 -1.61 -10.01 15.48
N GLU A 149 -1.63 -11.33 15.29
CA GLU A 149 -1.46 -12.29 16.38
C GLU A 149 -0.07 -12.17 17.02
N MET A 150 0.97 -12.09 16.19
CA MET A 150 2.35 -11.89 16.65
C MET A 150 2.48 -10.60 17.49
N LEU A 151 1.94 -9.48 17.00
CA LEU A 151 2.09 -8.18 17.67
C LEU A 151 1.34 -8.09 19.01
N HIS A 152 0.17 -8.71 19.15
CA HIS A 152 -0.57 -8.69 20.43
C HIS A 152 0.10 -9.49 21.55
N LEU A 153 1.02 -10.41 21.21
CA LEU A 153 1.76 -11.21 22.18
C LEU A 153 3.12 -10.62 22.54
N GLU A 154 3.59 -9.64 21.76
CA GLU A 154 4.82 -8.89 22.02
C GLU A 154 4.58 -7.67 22.95
N ASP A 155 3.33 -7.41 23.36
CA ASP A 155 3.03 -6.41 24.38
C ASP A 155 3.60 -6.87 25.76
N PRO A 156 4.26 -5.98 26.53
CA PRO A 156 5.21 -6.34 27.59
C PRO A 156 4.63 -6.98 28.87
N GLU A 157 3.36 -7.35 28.91
CA GLU A 157 2.77 -8.11 30.02
C GLU A 157 3.03 -9.63 29.91
N ASN A 158 3.64 -10.11 28.81
CA ASN A 158 3.89 -11.54 28.62
C ASN A 158 5.34 -11.84 28.23
N PHE A 159 6.20 -11.82 29.24
CA PHE A 159 7.67 -11.90 29.21
C PHE A 159 8.30 -13.23 28.75
N ASP A 160 7.67 -14.01 27.86
CA ASP A 160 8.17 -15.36 27.52
C ASP A 160 8.45 -15.64 26.03
N ILE A 161 8.14 -14.71 25.11
CA ILE A 161 8.44 -14.93 23.67
C ILE A 161 9.87 -14.51 23.32
N ALA A 162 10.42 -13.50 24.00
CA ALA A 162 11.78 -13.02 23.75
C ALA A 162 12.87 -14.08 24.01
N LYS A 163 12.58 -15.11 24.83
CA LYS A 163 13.53 -16.16 25.18
C LYS A 163 13.62 -17.28 24.12
N ILE A 164 12.62 -17.42 23.24
CA ILE A 164 12.59 -18.49 22.22
C ILE A 164 13.50 -18.18 21.02
N VAL A 165 13.82 -16.90 20.79
CA VAL A 165 14.63 -16.49 19.64
C VAL A 165 16.13 -16.74 19.85
N GLN A 166 16.58 -17.00 21.08
CA GLN A 166 18.01 -17.23 21.38
C GLN A 166 18.44 -18.71 21.39
N ASP A 167 17.53 -19.66 21.55
CA ASP A 167 17.86 -21.09 21.48
C ASP A 167 17.38 -21.72 20.18
N ASN A 168 18.32 -21.89 19.26
CA ASN A 168 18.18 -22.84 18.16
C ASN A 168 18.02 -24.26 18.74
N GLY A 169 16.78 -24.77 18.75
CA GLY A 169 16.54 -26.21 18.91
C GLY A 169 15.24 -26.55 19.63
N SER A 170 14.35 -27.25 18.93
CA SER A 170 13.14 -27.92 19.43
C SER A 170 11.86 -27.09 19.61
N LEU A 171 10.93 -27.36 18.70
CA LEU A 171 9.54 -26.93 18.65
C LEU A 171 8.69 -27.74 19.65
N PRO A 172 8.00 -27.13 20.65
CA PRO A 172 6.93 -27.83 21.33
C PRO A 172 5.63 -27.68 20.52
N LYS A 173 5.19 -28.79 19.93
CA LYS A 173 3.84 -28.96 19.38
C LYS A 173 2.83 -28.59 20.48
N LYS A 174 2.12 -27.47 20.34
CA LYS A 174 1.02 -27.12 21.25
C LYS A 174 -0.03 -28.24 21.19
N LYS A 175 -0.14 -29.00 22.29
CA LYS A 175 -1.20 -30.00 22.49
C LYS A 175 -2.54 -29.28 22.47
N LEU A 176 -3.39 -29.71 21.54
CA LEU A 176 -4.80 -29.34 21.44
C LEU A 176 -5.52 -29.84 22.70
N LEU A 177 -5.83 -28.95 23.64
CA LEU A 177 -6.70 -29.27 24.77
C LEU A 177 -8.15 -29.30 24.26
N GLN A 178 -8.56 -30.48 23.81
CA GLN A 178 -9.94 -30.82 23.53
C GLN A 178 -10.63 -31.03 24.87
N LYS A 179 -11.43 -30.06 25.32
CA LYS A 179 -12.35 -30.23 26.44
C LYS A 179 -13.40 -31.26 26.02
N ARG A 180 -13.28 -32.50 26.52
CA ARG A 180 -14.38 -33.46 26.58
C ARG A 180 -15.11 -33.23 27.90
N SER A 181 -16.32 -32.70 27.82
CA SER A 181 -17.31 -32.84 28.87
C SER A 181 -17.82 -34.28 28.85
N GLN A 182 -17.68 -34.97 29.98
CA GLN A 182 -18.64 -35.97 30.44
C GLN A 182 -19.05 -35.54 31.85
#